data_AF-A0A415JHX9-F1
#
_entry.id   AF-A0A415JHX9-F1
#
_cell.length_a   1.000
_cell.length_b   1.000
_cell.length_c   1.000
_cell.angle_alpha   90.00
_cell.angle_beta   90.00
_cell.angle_gamma   90.00
#
_symmetry.space_group_name_H-M   'P 1'
#
loop_
_entity.id
_entity.type
_entity.pdbx_description
1 polymer ?
#
loop_
_entity_poly.entity_id
_entity_poly.type
_entity_poly.pdbx_seq_one_letter_code
_entity_poly.pdbx_strand_id
1 'polypeptide(L)' 'MLNNLVSERKRAGLTREEVGEKIHRSEYVIGKWERGESSPSLVPDAINLAKLYGCSVDYLAGLVDERTSKGMVA' A
#
# COMPACT_ATOMS: atom_id res chain seq x y z
N MET A 1 0.72 -11.49 -2.24
CA MET A 1 1.37 -10.80 -1.11
C MET A 1 1.84 -9.45 -1.63
N LEU A 2 1.45 -8.33 -1.01
CA LEU A 2 1.94 -7.01 -1.41
C LEU A 2 3.28 -6.75 -0.70
N ASN A 3 4.37 -7.13 -1.35
CA ASN A 3 5.70 -7.23 -0.73
C ASN A 3 6.26 -5.87 -0.24
N ASN A 4 5.77 -4.77 -0.81
CA ASN A 4 6.31 -3.45 -0.53
C ASN A 4 5.53 -2.66 0.54
N LEU A 5 4.39 -3.15 1.05
CA LEU A 5 3.55 -2.39 2.00
C LEU A 5 4.29 -1.88 3.23
N VAL A 6 5.06 -2.75 3.90
CA VAL A 6 5.80 -2.39 5.11
C VAL A 6 6.82 -1.29 4.81
N SER A 7 7.53 -1.43 3.69
CA SER A 7 8.55 -0.48 3.25
C SER A 7 7.93 0.88 2.90
N GLU A 8 6.82 0.87 2.19
CA GLU A 8 6.09 2.08 1.79
C GLU A 8 5.51 2.84 2.98
N ARG A 9 4.89 2.11 3.92
CA ARG A 9 4.39 2.71 5.16
C ARG A 9 5.53 3.36 5.95
N LYS A 10 6.64 2.65 6.14
CA LYS A 10 7.81 3.17 6.86
C LYS A 10 8.40 4.39 6.17
N ARG A 11 8.52 4.40 4.84
CA ARG A 11 9.02 5.57 4.10
C ARG A 11 8.07 6.76 4.22
N ALA A 12 6.76 6.52 4.27
CA ALA A 12 5.77 7.56 4.51
C ALA A 12 5.77 8.06 5.98
N GLY A 13 6.53 7.44 6.87
CA GLY A 13 6.59 7.81 8.29
C GLY A 13 5.32 7.48 9.07
N LEU A 14 4.47 6.58 8.55
CA LEU A 14 3.15 6.31 9.13
C LEU A 14 3.14 5.07 10.03
N THR A 15 2.33 5.12 11.08
CA THR A 15 1.90 3.94 11.83
C THR A 15 0.83 3.17 11.04
N ARG A 16 0.53 1.93 11.46
CA ARG A 16 -0.55 1.15 10.83
C ARG A 16 -1.93 1.78 11.08
N GLU A 17 -2.09 2.44 12.22
CA GLU A 17 -3.30 3.14 12.61
C GLU A 17 -3.55 4.31 11.66
N GLU A 18 -2.54 5.17 11.46
CA GLU A 18 -2.62 6.31 10.54
C GLU A 18 -2.88 5.88 9.08
N VAL A 19 -2.30 4.77 8.62
CA VAL A 19 -2.63 4.21 7.31
C VAL A 19 -4.10 3.79 7.27
N GLY A 20 -4.55 3.05 8.29
CA GLY A 20 -5.91 2.59 8.42
C GLY A 20 -6.92 3.74 8.36
N GLU A 21 -6.69 4.80 9.14
CA GLU A 21 -7.52 6.01 9.13
C GLU A 21 -7.60 6.64 7.74
N LYS A 22 -6.45 6.78 7.05
CA LYS A 22 -6.38 7.41 5.73
C LYS A 22 -7.09 6.62 4.62
N ILE A 23 -7.24 5.30 4.75
CA ILE A 23 -7.91 4.46 3.75
C ILE A 23 -9.19 3.79 4.26
N HIS A 24 -9.70 4.22 5.42
CA HIS A 24 -10.90 3.70 6.07
C HIS A 24 -10.86 2.20 6.37
N ARG A 25 -9.76 1.73 6.97
CA ARG A 25 -9.54 0.36 7.46
C ARG A 25 -9.03 0.38 8.89
N SER A 26 -9.18 -0.72 9.63
CA SER A 26 -8.60 -0.81 10.96
C SER A 26 -7.10 -1.10 10.89
N GLU A 27 -6.35 -0.68 11.91
CA GLU A 27 -4.94 -1.03 12.11
C GLU A 27 -4.70 -2.55 11.96
N TYR A 28 -5.63 -3.35 12.50
CA TYR A 28 -5.61 -4.81 12.42
C TYR A 28 -5.61 -5.33 10.98
N VAL A 29 -6.45 -4.76 10.11
CA VAL A 29 -6.52 -5.14 8.69
C VAL A 29 -5.21 -4.79 7.98
N ILE A 30 -4.63 -3.60 8.25
CA ILE A 30 -3.31 -3.23 7.71
C ILE A 30 -2.25 -4.22 8.16
N GLY A 31 -2.26 -4.62 9.44
CA GLY A 31 -1.36 -5.62 9.99
C GLY A 31 -1.48 -6.99 9.30
N LYS A 32 -2.70 -7.46 9.01
CA LYS A 32 -2.91 -8.70 8.26
C LYS A 32 -2.29 -8.66 6.86
N TRP A 33 -2.47 -7.53 6.16
CA TRP A 33 -1.90 -7.35 4.82
C TRP A 33 -0.37 -7.32 4.86
N GLU A 34 0.22 -6.63 5.83
CA GLU A 34 1.68 -6.55 5.99
C GLU A 34 2.33 -7.90 6.35
N ARG A 35 1.61 -8.76 7.07
CA ARG A 35 2.07 -10.12 7.42
C ARG A 35 1.73 -11.17 6.36
N GLY A 36 0.98 -10.80 5.33
CA GLY A 36 0.52 -11.71 4.27
C GLY A 36 -0.57 -12.69 4.70
N GLU A 37 -1.25 -12.45 5.81
CA GLU A 37 -2.38 -13.27 6.31
C GLU A 37 -3.65 -13.06 5.49
N SER A 38 -3.77 -11.90 4.83
CA SER A 38 -4.80 -11.60 3.83
C SER A 38 -4.24 -10.63 2.80
N SER A 39 -5.02 -10.30 1.78
CA SER A 39 -4.64 -9.31 0.76
C SER A 39 -5.72 -8.23 0.63
N PRO A 40 -5.34 -6.98 0.34
CA PRO A 40 -6.32 -5.95 0.01
C PRO A 40 -7.00 -6.28 -1.31
N SER A 41 -8.27 -5.90 -1.46
CA SER A 41 -8.93 -5.94 -2.76
C SER A 41 -8.29 -4.92 -3.70
N LEU A 42 -8.34 -5.18 -5.02
CA LEU A 42 -7.84 -4.21 -6.01
C LEU A 42 -8.57 -2.85 -5.86
N VAL A 43 -9.89 -2.89 -5.74
CA VAL A 43 -10.75 -1.74 -5.51
C VAL A 43 -11.48 -1.91 -4.16
N PRO A 44 -11.48 -0.91 -3.27
CA PRO A 44 -10.75 0.35 -3.34
C PRO A 44 -9.33 0.28 -2.74
N ASP A 45 -9.00 -0.81 -2.04
CA ASP A 45 -7.91 -0.83 -1.05
C ASP A 45 -6.52 -0.66 -1.68
N ALA A 46 -6.18 -1.48 -2.68
CA ALA A 46 -4.86 -1.39 -3.33
C ALA A 46 -4.67 -0.05 -4.05
N ILE A 47 -5.71 0.48 -4.69
CA ILE A 47 -5.69 1.80 -5.32
C ILE A 47 -5.48 2.91 -4.29
N ASN A 48 -6.18 2.86 -3.15
CA ASN A 48 -6.03 3.86 -2.11
C ASN A 48 -4.63 3.81 -1.47
N LEU A 49 -4.07 2.63 -1.27
CA LEU A 49 -2.68 2.46 -0.80
C LEU A 49 -1.68 3.02 -1.82
N ALA A 50 -1.87 2.72 -3.12
CA ALA A 50 -1.03 3.24 -4.19
C ALA A 50 -1.04 4.78 -4.22
N LYS A 51 -2.23 5.39 -4.11
CA LYS A 51 -2.39 6.85 -4.01
C LYS A 51 -1.76 7.42 -2.74
N LEU A 52 -2.03 6.81 -1.59
CA LEU A 52 -1.49 7.25 -0.29
C LEU A 52 0.03 7.30 -0.31
N TYR A 53 0.67 6.27 -0.90
CA TYR A 53 2.11 6.21 -0.95
C TYR A 53 2.70 6.95 -2.16
N GLY A 54 1.94 7.22 -3.21
CA GLY A 54 2.46 7.77 -4.46
C GLY A 54 3.34 6.75 -5.21
N CYS A 55 2.82 5.53 -5.35
CA CYS A 55 3.44 4.43 -6.12
C CYS A 55 2.38 3.71 -6.98
N SER A 56 2.80 2.83 -7.88
CA SER A 56 1.86 2.02 -8.66
C SER A 56 1.36 0.81 -7.86
N VAL A 57 0.19 0.29 -8.22
CA VAL A 57 -0.32 -0.97 -7.63
C VAL A 57 0.60 -2.14 -7.98
N ASP A 58 1.14 -2.17 -9.20
CA ASP A 58 2.08 -3.21 -9.64
C ASP A 58 3.33 -3.25 -8.77
N TYR A 59 3.86 -2.07 -8.42
CA TYR A 59 4.96 -1.97 -7.49
C TYR A 59 4.56 -2.46 -6.10
N LEU A 60 3.39 -2.05 -5.57
CA LEU A 60 2.92 -2.55 -4.26
C LEU A 60 2.83 -4.08 -4.24
N ALA A 61 2.39 -4.67 -5.34
CA ALA A 61 2.27 -6.10 -5.53
C ALA A 61 3.60 -6.82 -5.77
N GLY A 62 4.70 -6.08 -5.95
CA GLY A 62 6.02 -6.65 -6.26
C GLY A 62 6.08 -7.26 -7.66
N LEU A 63 5.23 -6.81 -8.59
CA LEU A 63 5.25 -7.23 -9.99
C LEU A 63 6.33 -6.50 -10.79
N VAL A 64 6.77 -5.34 -10.30
CA VAL A 64 7.82 -4.51 -10.88
C VAL A 64 8.69 -3.92 -9.77
N ASP A 65 9.97 -3.67 -10.09
CA ASP A 65 10.89 -2.97 -9.18
C ASP A 65 10.71 -1.45 -9.22
N GLU A 66 10.21 -0.92 -10.34
CA GLU A 66 10.02 0.52 -10.53
C GLU A 66 8.81 1.02 -9.73
N ARG A 67 9.05 1.98 -8.83
CA ARG A 67 8.03 2.45 -7.87
C ARG A 67 6.85 3.20 -8.49
N THR A 68 7.08 3.84 -9.62
CA THR A 68 6.12 4.67 -10.33
C THR A 68 6.21 4.39 -11.82
N SER A 69 5.09 4.30 -12.54
CA SER A 69 5.12 4.21 -13.99
C SER A 69 5.30 5.60 -14.63
N LYS A 70 5.90 5.64 -15.84
CA LYS A 70 5.92 6.84 -16.72
C LYS A 70 4.47 7.30 -16.96
N GLY A 71 4.00 8.27 -16.17
CA GLY A 71 2.62 8.79 -16.21
C GLY A 71 2.08 9.23 -14.85
N MET A 72 2.69 8.82 -13.73
CA MET A 72 2.33 9.29 -12.39
C MET A 72 3.00 10.61 -11.98
N VAL A 73 3.96 11.10 -12.76
CA VAL A 73 4.57 12.42 -12.61
C VAL A 73 3.76 13.44 -13.42
N ALA A 74 2.82 14.10 -12.76
CA ALA A 74 2.17 15.32 -13.24
C ALA A 74 2.23 16.36 -12.13
#